data_AF-A0A969F6D3-F1
#
_entry.id   AF-A0A969F6D3-F1
#
_cell.length_a   1.000
_cell.length_b   1.000
_cell.length_c   1.000
_cell.angle_alpha   90.00
_cell.angle_beta   90.00
_cell.angle_gamma   90.00
#
_symmetry.space_group_name_H-M   'P 1'
#
loop_
_entity.id
_entity.type
_entity.pdbx_description
1 polymer ?
#
loop_
_entity_poly.entity_id
_entity_poly.type
_entity_poly.pdbx_seq_one_letter_code
_entity_poly.pdbx_strand_id
1 'polypeptide(L)'
;MSKFFRAAYKSGIASADVGLEHNYFGTMNGKDGKPFKTREGGTMKLKDLIVLVIEAALARMAESHVAEGYEEAEQQENCAACRVGCA
;
A
#
# COMPACT_ATOMS: atom_id res chain seq x y z
N MET A 1 2.54 -2.31 -21.92
CA MET A 1 1.99 -0.94 -21.89
C MET A 1 2.43 -0.08 -23.09
N SER A 2 3.71 -0.03 -23.48
CA SER A 2 4.20 0.80 -24.60
C SER A 2 3.45 0.64 -25.94
N LYS A 3 2.99 -0.57 -26.27
CA LYS A 3 2.18 -0.84 -27.49
C LYS A 3 0.83 -0.10 -27.48
N PHE A 4 0.22 0.08 -26.31
CA PHE A 4 -1.04 0.83 -26.16
C PHE A 4 -0.83 2.33 -26.35
N PHE A 5 0.22 2.90 -25.74
CA PHE A 5 0.53 4.32 -25.91
C PHE A 5 0.84 4.65 -27.38
N ARG A 6 1.61 3.79 -28.07
CA ARG A 6 1.84 3.94 -29.50
C ARG A 6 0.56 3.90 -30.33
N ALA A 7 -0.39 3.04 -29.97
CA ALA A 7 -1.69 2.99 -30.64
C ALA A 7 -2.50 4.27 -30.41
N ALA A 8 -2.53 4.78 -29.17
CA ALA A 8 -3.25 6.00 -28.80
C ALA A 8 -2.74 7.25 -29.54
N TYR A 9 -1.42 7.40 -29.72
CA TYR A 9 -0.85 8.47 -30.55
C TYR A 9 -1.18 8.30 -32.03
N LYS A 10 -1.14 7.07 -32.55
CA LYS A 10 -1.43 6.79 -33.96
C LYS A 10 -2.90 6.99 -34.33
N SER A 11 -3.82 6.73 -33.40
CA SER A 11 -5.25 6.92 -33.62
C SER A 11 -5.74 8.33 -33.31
N GLY A 12 -4.85 9.24 -32.88
CA GLY A 12 -5.20 10.61 -32.53
C GLY A 12 -5.99 10.74 -31.23
N ILE A 13 -6.03 9.70 -30.39
CA ILE A 13 -6.69 9.74 -29.07
C ILE A 13 -5.86 10.57 -28.08
N ALA A 14 -4.52 10.50 -28.20
CA ALA A 14 -3.60 11.35 -27.46
C ALA A 14 -2.83 12.24 -28.45
N SER A 15 -2.84 13.54 -28.19
CA SER A 15 -2.06 14.52 -28.96
C SER A 15 -0.57 14.42 -28.62
N ALA A 16 0.30 14.87 -29.55
CA ALA A 16 1.75 14.73 -29.43
C ALA A 16 2.38 15.56 -28.28
N ASP A 17 1.65 16.55 -27.77
CA ASP A 17 1.98 17.39 -26.62
C ASP A 17 1.66 16.73 -25.27
N VAL A 18 0.93 15.60 -25.26
CA VAL A 18 0.58 14.88 -24.04
C VAL A 18 1.53 13.70 -23.80
N GLY A 19 2.23 13.71 -22.66
CA GLY A 19 3.07 12.60 -22.21
C GLY A 19 2.26 11.48 -21.55
N LEU A 20 2.43 10.24 -22.02
CA LEU A 20 1.80 9.06 -21.41
C LEU A 20 2.86 8.19 -20.70
N GLU A 21 2.72 8.10 -19.38
CA GLU A 21 3.63 7.31 -18.53
C GLU A 21 2.90 6.15 -17.86
N HIS A 22 3.60 5.02 -17.74
CA HIS A 22 3.10 3.85 -17.02
C HIS A 22 3.81 3.72 -15.68
N ASN A 23 3.15 4.19 -14.62
CA ASN A 23 3.62 4.07 -13.26
C ASN A 23 3.38 2.63 -12.77
N TYR A 24 4.33 1.75 -13.07
CA TYR A 24 4.25 0.35 -12.65
C TYR A 24 4.54 0.22 -11.15
N PHE A 25 3.85 -0.72 -10.52
CA PHE A 25 4.18 -1.21 -9.18
C PHE A 25 4.49 -2.71 -9.27
N GLY A 26 5.39 -3.18 -8.41
CA GLY A 26 5.76 -4.60 -8.33
C GLY A 26 4.68 -5.46 -7.68
N THR A 27 4.95 -6.77 -7.57
CA THR A 27 4.06 -7.68 -6.83
C THR A 27 4.40 -7.66 -5.34
N MET A 28 3.37 -7.62 -4.49
CA MET A 28 3.55 -7.88 -3.06
C MET A 28 3.74 -9.38 -2.84
N ASN A 29 4.93 -9.77 -2.39
CA ASN A 29 5.27 -11.16 -2.11
C ASN A 29 5.26 -11.41 -0.60
N GLY A 30 4.83 -12.61 -0.20
CA GLY A 30 4.99 -13.09 1.18
C GLY A 30 6.45 -13.43 1.50
N LYS A 31 6.71 -13.86 2.74
CA LYS A 31 8.05 -14.26 3.21
C LYS A 31 8.69 -15.37 2.35
N ASP A 32 7.85 -16.18 1.71
CA ASP A 32 8.29 -17.29 0.85
C ASP A 32 8.56 -16.88 -0.61
N GLY A 33 8.53 -15.58 -0.93
CA GLY A 33 8.75 -15.05 -2.29
C GLY A 33 7.60 -15.28 -3.27
N LYS A 34 6.56 -16.01 -2.85
CA LYS A 34 5.32 -16.23 -3.62
C LYS A 34 4.34 -15.05 -3.44
N PRO A 35 3.38 -14.86 -4.36
CA PRO A 35 2.35 -13.83 -4.20
C PRO A 35 1.70 -13.89 -2.83
N PHE A 36 1.54 -12.75 -2.18
CA PHE A 36 0.97 -12.66 -0.85
C PHE A 36 -0.44 -13.29 -0.82
N LYS A 37 -0.58 -14.38 -0.07
CA LYS A 37 -1.82 -15.16 0.06
C LYS A 37 -2.05 -15.49 1.52
N THR A 38 -3.32 -15.69 1.87
CA THR A 38 -3.66 -16.22 3.19
C THR A 38 -3.22 -17.69 3.29
N ARG A 39 -3.12 -18.22 4.52
CA ARG A 39 -2.74 -19.62 4.78
C ARG A 39 -3.65 -20.64 4.08
N GLU A 40 -4.90 -20.26 3.83
CA GLU A 40 -5.90 -21.05 3.10
C GLU A 40 -5.76 -20.95 1.56
N GLY A 41 -4.78 -20.21 1.05
CA GLY A 41 -4.49 -20.07 -0.38
C GLY A 41 -5.39 -19.07 -1.12
N GLY A 42 -6.32 -18.42 -0.41
CA GLY A 42 -7.17 -17.34 -0.92
C GLY A 42 -6.44 -16.00 -1.03
N THR A 43 -7.02 -15.08 -1.80
CA THR A 43 -6.61 -13.67 -1.80
C THR A 43 -7.14 -13.00 -0.53
N MET A 44 -6.27 -12.28 0.19
CA MET A 44 -6.67 -11.51 1.36
C MET A 44 -7.53 -10.32 0.93
N LYS A 45 -8.60 -10.02 1.67
CA LYS A 45 -9.37 -8.80 1.44
C LYS A 45 -8.58 -7.61 1.97
N LEU A 46 -8.60 -6.50 1.23
CA LEU A 46 -7.91 -5.28 1.62
C LEU A 46 -8.39 -4.77 3.00
N LYS A 47 -9.68 -4.95 3.32
CA LYS A 47 -10.23 -4.61 4.63
C LYS A 47 -9.51 -5.34 5.77
N ASP A 48 -9.33 -6.65 5.64
CA ASP A 48 -8.73 -7.47 6.68
C ASP A 48 -7.23 -7.13 6.82
N LEU A 49 -6.56 -6.81 5.71
CA LEU A 49 -5.17 -6.33 5.72
C LEU A 49 -5.03 -5.00 6.47
N ILE A 50 -5.93 -4.03 6.25
CA ILE A 50 -5.89 -2.73 6.91
C ILE A 50 -6.06 -2.89 8.43
N VAL A 51 -7.01 -3.73 8.87
CA VAL A 51 -7.23 -3.99 10.31
C VAL A 51 -5.97 -4.59 10.95
N LEU A 52 -5.36 -5.60 10.31
CA LEU A 52 -4.13 -6.21 10.82
C LEU A 52 -2.97 -5.22 10.92
N VAL A 53 -2.83 -4.30 9.96
CA VAL A 53 -1.77 -3.29 9.98
C VAL A 53 -1.99 -2.30 11.12
N ILE A 54 -3.23 -1.87 11.36
CA ILE A 54 -3.59 -0.96 12.46
C ILE A 54 -3.30 -1.64 13.80
N GLU A 55 -3.75 -2.88 13.99
CA GLU A 55 -3.50 -3.64 15.23
C GLU A 55 -1.99 -3.82 15.49
N ALA A 56 -1.22 -4.18 14.45
CA ALA A 56 0.23 -4.33 14.56
C ALA A 56 0.95 -3.00 14.86
N ALA A 57 0.47 -1.89 14.28
CA ALA A 57 1.01 -0.56 14.55
C ALA A 57 0.70 -0.09 15.98
N LEU A 58 -0.52 -0.30 16.48
CA LEU A 58 -0.89 -0.02 17.88
C LEU A 58 -0.03 -0.84 18.86
N ALA A 59 0.14 -2.14 18.60
CA ALA A 59 0.99 -3.00 19.43
C ALA A 59 2.43 -2.49 19.47
N ARG A 60 3.00 -2.09 18.31
CA ARG A 60 4.35 -1.52 18.26
C ARG A 60 4.50 -0.17 18.98
N MET A 61 3.49 0.69 18.91
CA MET A 61 3.50 1.97 19.63
C MET A 61 3.45 1.77 21.14
N ALA A 62 2.70 0.76 21.62
CA ALA A 62 2.68 0.37 23.02
C ALA A 62 4.03 -0.22 23.49
N GLU A 63 4.65 -1.10 22.69
CA GLU A 63 5.97 -1.68 22.98
C GLU A 63 7.10 -0.64 23.00
N SER A 64 6.99 0.42 22.20
CA SER A 64 8.04 1.45 22.07
C SER A 64 7.89 2.58 23.10
N HIS A 65 6.91 2.51 24.01
CA HIS A 65 6.53 3.57 24.97
C HIS A 65 6.24 4.95 24.32
N VAL A 66 6.05 5.01 22.99
CA VAL A 66 5.75 6.25 22.26
C VAL A 66 4.29 6.68 22.50
N ALA A 67 3.43 5.74 22.88
CA ALA A 67 2.03 6.00 23.22
C ALA A 67 1.82 6.55 24.65
N GLU A 68 2.85 6.56 25.50
CA GLU A 68 2.76 7.06 26.88
C GLU A 68 2.69 8.60 26.89
N GLY A 69 1.51 9.14 26.61
CA GLY A 69 1.27 10.59 26.64
C GLY A 69 0.18 11.11 25.70
N TYR A 70 -0.35 10.27 24.80
CA TYR A 70 -1.37 10.66 23.82
C TYR A 70 -2.74 10.10 24.20
N GLU A 71 -3.81 10.88 24.02
CA GLU A 71 -5.18 10.39 24.20
C GLU A 71 -5.56 9.33 23.15
N GLU A 72 -6.51 8.44 23.46
CA GLU A 72 -6.89 7.32 22.58
C GLU A 72 -7.25 7.75 21.15
N ALA A 73 -7.87 8.93 20.99
CA ALA A 73 -8.20 9.48 19.67
C ALA A 73 -6.95 9.86 18.86
N GLU A 74 -5.95 10.45 19.52
CA GLU A 74 -4.70 10.88 18.91
C GLU A 74 -3.78 9.69 18.61
N GLN A 75 -3.85 8.63 19.44
CA GLN A 75 -3.21 7.35 19.14
C GLN A 75 -3.77 6.70 17.88
N GLN A 76 -5.09 6.81 17.65
CA GLN A 76 -5.74 6.23 16.48
C GLN A 76 -5.41 7.02 15.20
N GLU A 77 -5.32 8.35 15.29
CA GLU A 77 -4.84 9.21 14.22
C GLU A 77 -3.36 8.96 13.90
N ASN A 78 -2.50 8.87 14.91
CA ASN A 78 -1.08 8.56 14.74
C ASN A 78 -0.84 7.15 14.21
N CYS A 79 -1.70 6.19 14.55
CA CYS A 79 -1.68 4.84 13.98
C CYS A 79 -2.01 4.87 12.48
N ALA A 80 -3.01 5.65 12.07
CA ALA A 80 -3.39 5.82 10.66
C ALA A 80 -2.35 6.63 9.87
N ALA A 81 -1.72 7.61 10.52
CA ALA A 81 -0.68 8.47 9.98
C ALA A 81 0.73 7.88 10.12
N CYS A 82 0.86 6.68 10.70
CA CYS A 82 2.15 6.00 10.89
C CYS A 82 2.76 5.84 9.51
N ARG A 83 3.67 6.78 9.18
CA ARG A 83 4.43 6.84 7.95
C ARG A 83 5.10 5.49 7.84
N VAL A 84 4.60 4.64 6.96
CA VAL A 84 5.19 3.33 6.65
C VAL A 84 6.57 3.62 6.07
N GLY A 85 7.55 3.74 6.96
CA GLY A 85 8.84 4.39 6.69
C GLY A 85 9.58 4.87 7.94
N CYS A 86 9.27 4.34 9.13
CA CYS A 86 10.20 4.44 10.26
C CYS A 86 11.21 3.28 10.15
N ALA A 87 12.20 3.50 9.29
CA ALA A 87 13.48 2.79 9.20
C ALA A 87 14.55 3.84 8.86
#